data_AF-A0A4Y2A9E6-F1
#
_entry.id   AF-A0A4Y2A9E6-F1
#
_cell.length_a   1.000
_cell.length_b   1.000
_cell.length_c   1.000
_cell.angle_alpha   90.00
_cell.angle_beta   90.00
_cell.angle_gamma   90.00
#
_symmetry.space_group_name_H-M   'P 1'
#
loop_
_entity.id
_entity.type
_entity.pdbx_description
1 polymer ?
#
loop_
_entity_poly.entity_id
_entity_poly.type
_entity_poly.pdbx_seq_one_letter_code
_entity_poly.pdbx_strand_id
1 'polypeptide(L)'
;MGIFKKKPNRRRGGFKFWNYGLRTLRNTTNKLYKIFKRKKQSDSPEAEVHVTRAEYNKSRAIYKKQLLIAKRESWEHFCRNCTHTFGSIFKMAFGKSKKVAEILVKPNDKSDVPMREKVEMLLEHFFPWSTSFLMENYTPELEHFQEFTEKEVGLVINNLKKGKAPGLDRLDYRIWTHIFSFYR
;
A
#
# COMPACT_ATOMS: atom_id res chain seq x y z
N MET A 1 41.42 -16.29 3.35
CA MET A 1 40.29 -15.87 2.50
C MET A 1 39.00 -15.90 3.31
N GLY A 2 38.44 -14.74 3.66
CA GLY A 2 37.22 -14.66 4.47
C GLY A 2 35.96 -14.91 3.65
N ILE A 3 35.16 -15.91 4.04
CA ILE A 3 33.86 -16.22 3.43
C ILE A 3 32.89 -15.10 3.80
N PHE A 4 32.45 -14.32 2.80
CA PHE A 4 31.39 -13.33 2.96
C PHE A 4 30.07 -14.03 3.31
N LYS A 5 29.73 -14.12 4.61
CA LYS A 5 28.39 -14.51 5.05
C LYS A 5 27.45 -13.30 4.88
N LYS A 6 26.48 -13.42 3.97
CA LYS A 6 25.38 -12.45 3.87
C LYS A 6 24.68 -12.33 5.23
N LYS A 7 24.51 -11.10 5.72
CA LYS A 7 23.66 -10.81 6.88
C LYS A 7 22.31 -11.51 6.70
N PRO A 8 21.78 -12.22 7.72
CA PRO A 8 20.44 -12.76 7.65
C PRO A 8 19.48 -11.58 7.48
N ASN A 9 18.71 -11.60 6.39
CA ASN A 9 17.76 -10.56 6.08
C ASN A 9 16.63 -10.62 7.13
N ARG A 10 16.77 -9.85 8.22
CA ARG A 10 15.78 -9.74 9.30
C ARG A 10 14.52 -8.95 8.87
N ARG A 11 14.15 -8.98 7.59
CA ARG A 11 12.79 -8.66 7.18
C ARG A 11 11.97 -9.93 7.39
N ARG A 12 11.08 -9.94 8.39
CA ARG A 12 10.03 -10.98 8.50
C ARG A 12 9.47 -11.18 7.09
N GLY A 13 9.55 -12.40 6.58
CA GLY A 13 9.42 -12.71 5.15
C GLY A 13 8.21 -12.00 4.54
N GLY A 14 8.47 -10.98 3.73
CA GLY A 14 7.42 -10.36 2.93
C GLY A 14 6.79 -11.38 1.99
N PHE A 15 5.57 -11.11 1.55
CA PHE A 15 4.86 -11.95 0.58
C PHE A 15 5.78 -12.36 -0.58
N LYS A 16 5.96 -13.68 -0.77
CA LYS A 16 6.79 -14.25 -1.82
C LYS A 16 6.08 -15.43 -2.45
N PHE A 17 5.75 -15.30 -3.73
CA PHE A 17 5.18 -16.39 -4.53
C PHE A 17 6.21 -17.10 -5.43
N TRP A 18 7.40 -16.50 -5.57
CA TRP A 18 8.42 -17.02 -6.49
C TRP A 18 9.12 -18.24 -5.90
N ASN A 19 9.06 -19.36 -6.61
CA ASN A 19 9.65 -20.64 -6.21
C ASN A 19 10.56 -21.24 -7.29
N TYR A 20 11.25 -22.34 -6.96
CA TYR A 20 12.17 -23.03 -7.87
C TYR A 20 11.45 -23.59 -9.11
N GLY A 21 10.27 -24.22 -8.94
CA GLY A 21 9.49 -24.76 -10.06
C GLY A 21 9.12 -23.70 -11.10
N LEU A 22 8.67 -22.52 -10.67
CA LEU A 22 8.40 -21.38 -11.56
C LEU A 22 9.65 -20.90 -12.30
N ARG A 23 10.81 -20.92 -11.64
CA ARG A 23 12.10 -20.57 -12.28
C ARG A 23 12.43 -21.57 -13.38
N THR A 24 12.28 -22.87 -13.12
CA THR A 24 12.51 -23.92 -14.11
C THR A 24 11.57 -23.77 -15.30
N LEU A 25 10.25 -23.61 -15.07
CA LEU A 25 9.26 -23.41 -16.12
C LEU A 25 9.53 -22.15 -16.97
N ARG A 26 9.92 -21.05 -16.34
CA ARG A 26 10.32 -19.82 -17.04
C ARG A 26 11.54 -20.06 -17.92
N ASN A 27 12.57 -20.72 -17.40
CA ASN A 27 13.80 -21.00 -18.13
C ASN A 27 13.53 -21.92 -19.33
N THR A 28 12.74 -22.98 -19.14
CA THR A 28 12.32 -23.88 -20.24
C THR A 28 11.51 -23.13 -21.30
N THR A 29 10.53 -22.33 -20.89
CA THR A 29 9.72 -21.53 -21.83
C THR A 29 10.58 -20.54 -22.61
N ASN A 30 11.54 -19.89 -21.95
CA ASN A 30 12.48 -18.97 -22.60
C ASN A 30 13.43 -19.69 -23.57
N LYS A 31 13.86 -20.91 -23.26
CA LYS A 31 14.65 -21.74 -24.17
C LYS A 31 13.87 -22.05 -25.44
N LEU A 32 12.62 -22.51 -25.31
CA LEU A 32 11.75 -22.82 -26.45
C LEU A 32 11.43 -21.58 -27.29
N TYR A 33 11.18 -20.43 -26.64
CA TYR A 33 11.01 -19.16 -27.34
C TYR A 33 12.23 -18.80 -28.20
N LYS A 34 13.44 -18.96 -27.67
CA LYS A 34 14.68 -18.71 -28.42
C LYS A 34 14.83 -19.66 -29.61
N ILE A 35 14.48 -20.95 -29.45
CA ILE A 35 14.52 -21.93 -30.55
C ILE A 35 13.54 -21.53 -31.66
N PHE A 36 12.27 -21.31 -31.31
CA PHE A 36 11.24 -20.85 -32.25
C PHE A 36 11.67 -19.57 -32.98
N LYS A 37 12.17 -18.57 -32.24
CA LYS A 37 12.62 -17.30 -32.82
C LYS A 37 13.74 -17.51 -33.84
N ARG A 38 14.72 -18.37 -33.55
CA ARG A 38 15.82 -18.69 -34.47
C ARG A 38 15.30 -19.40 -35.72
N LYS A 39 14.50 -20.45 -35.56
CA LYS A 39 13.92 -21.21 -36.69
C LYS A 39 13.10 -20.32 -37.62
N LYS A 40 12.32 -19.39 -37.06
CA LYS A 40 11.58 -18.39 -37.83
C LYS A 40 12.48 -17.41 -38.59
N GLN A 41 13.69 -17.14 -38.11
CA GLN A 41 14.64 -16.19 -38.72
C GLN A 41 15.57 -16.84 -39.74
N SER A 42 15.70 -18.17 -39.72
CA SER A 42 16.66 -18.91 -40.55
C SER A 42 16.01 -19.60 -41.76
N ASP A 43 14.85 -19.13 -42.24
CA ASP A 43 14.06 -19.74 -43.32
C ASP A 43 13.96 -21.27 -43.21
N SER A 44 13.79 -21.76 -41.99
CA SER A 44 13.58 -23.20 -41.77
C SER A 44 12.23 -23.63 -42.35
N PRO A 45 12.06 -24.91 -42.73
CA PRO A 45 10.81 -25.41 -43.27
C PRO A 45 9.61 -25.03 -42.39
N GLU A 46 8.53 -24.56 -43.00
CA GLU A 46 7.36 -24.03 -42.27
C GLU A 46 6.78 -25.07 -41.28
N ALA A 47 6.84 -26.36 -41.64
CA ALA A 47 6.47 -27.46 -40.74
C ALA A 47 7.28 -27.47 -39.43
N GLU A 48 8.59 -27.25 -39.48
CA GLU A 48 9.44 -27.17 -38.28
C GLU A 48 9.15 -25.92 -37.45
N VAL A 49 8.86 -24.80 -38.13
CA VAL A 49 8.47 -23.55 -37.46
C VAL A 49 7.15 -23.74 -36.72
N HIS A 50 6.18 -24.43 -37.31
CA HIS A 50 4.92 -24.77 -36.65
C HIS A 50 5.10 -25.68 -35.43
N VAL A 51 5.91 -26.74 -35.53
CA VAL A 51 6.19 -27.64 -34.41
C VAL A 51 6.82 -26.89 -33.24
N THR A 52 7.89 -26.13 -33.49
CA THR A 52 8.58 -25.35 -32.44
C THR A 52 7.70 -24.25 -31.84
N ARG A 53 6.81 -23.65 -32.65
CA ARG A 53 5.80 -22.70 -32.17
C ARG A 53 4.77 -23.37 -31.26
N ALA A 54 4.28 -24.56 -31.61
CA ALA A 54 3.32 -25.32 -30.82
C ALA A 54 3.92 -25.71 -29.45
N GLU A 55 5.16 -26.19 -29.43
CA GLU A 55 5.89 -26.52 -28.19
C GLU A 55 6.07 -25.30 -27.29
N TYR A 56 6.52 -24.17 -27.85
CA TYR A 56 6.63 -22.92 -27.09
C TYR A 56 5.28 -22.47 -26.52
N ASN A 57 4.21 -22.50 -27.32
CA ASN A 57 2.87 -22.12 -26.87
C ASN A 57 2.37 -23.01 -25.74
N LYS A 58 2.58 -24.33 -25.84
CA LYS A 58 2.25 -25.30 -24.78
C LYS A 58 3.01 -24.99 -23.48
N SER A 59 4.33 -24.81 -23.56
CA SER A 59 5.16 -24.45 -22.39
C SER A 59 4.72 -23.13 -21.77
N ARG A 60 4.42 -22.12 -22.59
CA ARG A 60 3.95 -20.81 -22.12
C ARG A 60 2.60 -20.89 -21.42
N ALA A 61 1.67 -21.71 -21.93
CA ALA A 61 0.37 -21.93 -21.30
C ALA A 61 0.54 -22.59 -19.91
N ILE A 62 1.39 -23.63 -19.82
CA ILE A 62 1.71 -24.30 -18.56
C ILE A 62 2.34 -23.32 -17.57
N TYR A 63 3.37 -22.56 -17.99
CA TYR A 63 4.02 -21.57 -17.13
C TYR A 63 3.04 -20.52 -16.61
N LYS A 64 2.18 -19.97 -17.47
CA LYS A 64 1.16 -18.99 -17.06
C LYS A 64 0.18 -19.57 -16.04
N LYS A 65 -0.31 -20.79 -16.26
CA LYS A 65 -1.20 -21.48 -15.33
C LYS A 65 -0.54 -21.64 -13.96
N GLN A 66 0.68 -22.16 -13.93
CA GLN A 66 1.44 -22.37 -12.70
C GLN A 66 1.77 -21.06 -11.98
N LEU A 67 2.07 -19.99 -12.72
CA LEU A 67 2.31 -18.67 -12.15
C LEU A 67 1.08 -18.12 -11.41
N LEU A 68 -0.11 -18.29 -11.99
CA LEU A 68 -1.36 -17.86 -11.37
C LEU A 68 -1.70 -18.68 -10.12
N ILE A 69 -1.53 -20.01 -10.19
CA ILE A 69 -1.73 -20.93 -9.06
C ILE A 69 -0.80 -20.54 -7.91
N ALA A 70 0.52 -20.46 -8.17
CA ALA A 70 1.50 -20.14 -7.15
C ALA A 70 1.25 -18.76 -6.50
N LYS A 71 0.82 -17.76 -7.29
CA LYS A 71 0.44 -16.44 -6.73
C LYS A 71 -0.74 -16.55 -5.78
N ARG A 72 -1.80 -17.27 -6.18
CA ARG A 72 -3.00 -17.48 -5.38
C ARG A 72 -2.69 -18.23 -4.09
N GLU A 73 -2.05 -19.39 -4.19
CA GLU A 73 -1.73 -20.24 -3.03
C GLU A 73 -0.82 -19.52 -2.04
N SER A 74 0.20 -18.82 -2.55
CA SER A 74 1.10 -18.04 -1.69
C SER A 74 0.37 -16.88 -1.02
N TRP A 75 -0.64 -16.30 -1.68
CA TRP A 75 -1.42 -15.20 -1.12
C TRP A 75 -2.38 -15.70 -0.05
N GLU A 76 -3.09 -16.80 -0.33
CA GLU A 76 -3.95 -17.47 0.64
C GLU A 76 -3.16 -17.90 1.88
N HIS A 77 -1.99 -18.51 1.70
CA HIS A 77 -1.11 -18.90 2.80
C HIS A 77 -0.63 -17.67 3.61
N PHE A 78 -0.24 -16.60 2.92
CA PHE A 78 0.15 -15.35 3.58
C PHE A 78 -0.99 -14.74 4.40
N CYS A 79 -2.21 -14.69 3.85
CA CYS A 79 -3.39 -14.17 4.55
C CYS A 79 -3.77 -15.03 5.76
N ARG A 80 -3.70 -16.36 5.65
CA ARG A 80 -3.99 -17.29 6.77
C ARG A 80 -3.01 -17.13 7.94
N ASN A 81 -1.75 -16.81 7.66
CA ASN A 81 -0.69 -16.72 8.67
C ASN A 81 -0.47 -15.29 9.20
N CYS A 82 -1.25 -14.31 8.75
CA CYS A 82 -1.08 -12.93 9.19
C CYS A 82 -1.81 -12.68 10.52
N THR A 83 -1.05 -12.47 11.58
CA THR A 83 -1.58 -12.24 12.94
C THR A 83 -2.16 -10.83 13.14
N HIS A 84 -1.66 -9.83 12.40
CA HIS A 84 -2.24 -8.48 12.37
C HIS A 84 -3.18 -8.35 11.17
N THR A 85 -4.44 -8.75 11.36
CA THR A 85 -5.52 -8.67 10.38
C THR A 85 -5.83 -7.24 9.93
N PHE A 86 -5.63 -6.25 10.81
CA PHE A 86 -5.95 -4.86 10.53
C PHE A 86 -4.71 -4.03 10.23
N GLY A 87 -4.73 -3.36 9.07
CA GLY A 87 -3.75 -2.36 8.69
C GLY A 87 -2.72 -2.82 7.65
N SER A 88 -1.93 -3.87 7.89
CA SER A 88 -0.82 -4.24 7.01
C SER A 88 -1.27 -4.87 5.69
N ILE A 89 -2.13 -5.90 5.75
CA ILE A 89 -2.73 -6.55 4.57
C ILE A 89 -3.60 -5.55 3.81
N PHE A 90 -4.44 -4.79 4.52
CA PHE A 90 -5.28 -3.75 3.93
C PHE A 90 -4.43 -2.71 3.19
N LYS A 91 -3.37 -2.17 3.82
CA LYS A 91 -2.48 -1.22 3.16
C LYS A 91 -1.81 -1.82 1.93
N MET A 92 -1.40 -3.08 1.97
CA MET A 92 -0.78 -3.75 0.83
C MET A 92 -1.77 -4.02 -0.32
N ALA A 93 -2.97 -4.54 -0.02
CA ALA A 93 -3.98 -4.89 -1.01
C ALA A 93 -4.52 -3.66 -1.76
N PHE A 94 -4.64 -2.52 -1.07
CA PHE A 94 -5.14 -1.27 -1.65
C PHE A 94 -4.02 -0.30 -2.08
N GLY A 95 -2.75 -0.74 -2.13
CA GLY A 95 -1.61 0.10 -2.52
C GLY A 95 -1.38 1.30 -1.58
N LYS A 96 -1.90 1.26 -0.35
CA LYS A 96 -1.76 2.29 0.69
C LYS A 96 -0.56 2.07 1.61
N SER A 97 0.27 1.07 1.33
CA SER A 97 1.60 0.94 1.94
C SER A 97 2.51 2.04 1.38
N LYS A 98 2.37 3.25 1.92
CA LYS A 98 3.31 4.35 1.66
C LYS A 98 4.72 3.89 2.07
N LYS A 99 5.74 4.33 1.33
CA LYS A 99 7.10 4.37 1.88
C LYS A 99 7.01 5.09 3.22
N VAL A 100 7.70 4.59 4.25
CA VAL A 100 7.81 5.30 5.53
C VAL A 100 8.20 6.73 5.18
N ALA A 101 7.39 7.70 5.60
CA ALA A 101 7.76 9.10 5.41
C ALA A 101 9.07 9.31 6.16
N GLU A 102 10.16 9.48 5.42
CA GLU A 102 11.45 9.77 6.02
C GLU A 102 11.41 11.21 6.49
N ILE A 103 11.56 11.41 7.79
CA ILE A 103 11.80 12.73 8.35
C ILE A 103 13.24 13.10 7.96
N LEU A 104 13.36 14.02 7.00
CA LEU A 104 14.62 14.44 6.39
C LEU A 104 15.47 15.37 7.29
N VAL A 105 15.08 15.52 8.56
CA VAL A 105 15.85 16.30 9.55
C VAL A 105 17.21 15.63 9.75
N LYS A 106 18.27 16.41 9.54
CA LYS A 106 19.66 16.04 9.77
C LYS A 106 20.24 16.88 10.91
N PRO A 107 20.28 16.35 12.14
CA PRO A 107 20.94 17.03 13.25
C PRO A 107 22.44 16.97 13.04
N ASN A 108 23.13 18.13 13.00
CA ASN A 108 24.59 18.22 12.91
C ASN A 108 25.22 17.37 11.79
N ASP A 109 24.57 17.30 10.63
CA ASP A 109 25.00 16.51 9.47
C ASP A 109 25.14 15.00 9.70
N LYS A 110 24.65 14.48 10.83
CA LYS A 110 24.63 13.05 11.14
C LYS A 110 23.37 12.40 10.57
N SER A 111 23.56 11.52 9.60
CA SER A 111 22.50 10.76 8.91
C SER A 111 21.69 9.83 9.83
N ASP A 112 22.31 9.33 10.89
CA ASP A 112 21.85 8.12 11.60
C ASP A 112 21.17 8.41 12.95
N VAL A 113 20.54 9.57 13.07
CA VAL A 113 19.79 9.92 14.28
C VAL A 113 18.47 9.14 14.35
N PRO A 114 18.11 8.52 15.50
CA PRO A 114 16.85 7.81 15.69
C PRO A 114 15.62 8.66 15.38
N MET A 115 14.54 8.03 14.90
CA MET A 115 13.30 8.72 14.50
C MET A 115 12.68 9.55 15.63
N ARG A 116 12.76 9.08 16.88
CA ARG A 116 12.25 9.79 18.07
C ARG A 116 12.92 11.17 18.21
N GLU A 117 14.24 11.19 18.14
CA GLU A 117 15.04 12.40 18.32
C GLU A 117 14.79 13.41 17.18
N LYS A 118 14.60 12.92 15.94
CA LYS A 118 14.16 13.78 14.82
C LYS A 118 12.80 14.43 15.05
N VAL A 119 11.88 13.72 15.71
CA VAL A 119 10.54 14.24 16.06
C VAL A 119 10.65 15.25 17.20
N GLU A 120 11.42 14.94 18.24
CA GLU A 120 11.65 15.85 19.38
C GLU A 120 12.24 17.18 18.91
N MET A 121 13.24 17.15 18.03
CA MET A 121 13.82 18.37 17.45
C MET A 121 12.83 19.18 16.61
N LEU A 122 11.95 18.53 15.85
CA LEU A 122 10.89 19.24 15.11
C LEU A 122 9.91 19.90 16.07
N LEU A 123 9.51 19.19 17.13
CA LEU A 123 8.61 19.73 18.13
C LEU A 123 9.22 20.93 18.84
N GLU A 124 10.49 20.88 19.23
CA GLU A 124 11.19 22.02 19.83
C GLU A 124 11.32 23.21 18.87
N HIS A 125 11.59 22.96 17.58
CA HIS A 125 11.75 24.03 16.60
C HIS A 125 10.42 24.75 16.29
N PHE A 126 9.33 24.00 16.11
CA PHE A 126 8.02 24.57 15.77
C PHE A 126 7.20 24.99 17.00
N PHE A 127 7.44 24.36 18.14
CA PHE A 127 6.76 24.61 19.41
C PHE A 127 7.79 24.77 20.53
N PRO A 128 8.64 25.81 20.47
CA PRO A 128 9.54 26.10 21.56
C PRO A 128 8.72 26.29 22.84
N TRP A 129 9.21 25.75 23.96
CA TRP A 129 8.57 25.94 25.25
C TRP A 129 8.58 27.45 25.57
N SER A 130 7.48 28.13 25.27
CA SER A 130 7.28 29.50 25.71
C SER A 130 6.93 29.42 27.19
N THR A 131 7.90 29.71 28.05
CA THR A 131 7.63 30.15 29.44
C THR A 131 7.02 31.56 29.43
N SER A 132 5.97 31.79 28.65
CA SER A 132 5.13 32.97 28.80
C SER A 132 3.94 32.57 29.67
N PHE A 133 3.92 33.17 30.84
CA PHE A 133 2.86 33.22 31.85
C PHE A 133 1.50 33.75 31.31
N LEU A 134 1.18 33.54 30.03
CA LEU A 134 -0.03 34.06 29.38
C LEU A 134 -1.22 33.10 29.46
N MET A 135 -1.08 31.96 30.14
CA MET A 135 -2.15 30.97 30.29
C MET A 135 -3.16 31.30 31.40
N GLU A 136 -2.98 32.39 32.16
CA GLU A 136 -3.81 32.60 33.36
C GLU A 136 -5.10 33.37 33.17
N ASN A 137 -5.39 34.02 32.02
CA ASN A 137 -6.68 34.72 31.87
C ASN A 137 -7.25 34.62 30.44
N TYR A 138 -7.48 33.41 29.92
CA TYR A 138 -8.43 33.23 28.81
C TYR A 138 -9.85 33.11 29.38
N THR A 139 -10.50 34.25 29.57
CA THR A 139 -11.96 34.32 29.61
C THR A 139 -12.45 34.45 28.18
N PRO A 140 -13.07 33.41 27.58
CA PRO A 140 -13.67 33.57 26.26
C PRO A 140 -14.73 34.66 26.36
N GLU A 141 -14.58 35.72 25.57
CA GLU A 141 -15.69 36.62 25.32
C GLU A 141 -16.82 35.80 24.72
N LEU A 142 -18.04 36.03 25.20
CA LEU A 142 -19.26 35.52 24.60
C LEU A 142 -19.44 36.24 23.25
N GLU A 143 -18.65 35.84 22.26
CA GLU A 143 -18.87 36.21 20.88
C GLU A 143 -20.28 35.75 20.53
N HIS A 144 -21.12 36.71 20.16
CA HIS A 144 -22.43 36.42 19.60
C HIS A 144 -22.19 35.76 18.24
N PHE A 145 -22.15 34.44 18.22
CA PHE A 145 -22.07 33.68 16.98
C PHE A 145 -23.30 34.00 16.15
N GLN A 146 -23.08 34.42 14.91
CA GLN A 146 -24.14 34.50 13.93
C GLN A 146 -24.78 33.12 13.79
N GLU A 147 -26.09 33.04 13.98
CA GLU A 147 -26.83 31.79 13.78
C GLU A 147 -26.65 31.31 12.33
N PHE A 148 -26.42 30.00 12.16
CA PHE A 148 -26.29 29.41 10.85
C PHE A 148 -27.61 29.51 10.09
N THR A 149 -27.55 29.97 8.84
CA THR A 149 -28.71 29.97 7.96
C THR A 149 -29.05 28.56 7.51
N GLU A 150 -30.33 28.29 7.22
CA GLU A 150 -30.78 26.99 6.68
C GLU A 150 -29.98 26.59 5.43
N LYS A 151 -29.58 27.56 4.61
CA LYS A 151 -28.78 27.33 3.41
C LYS A 151 -27.38 26.80 3.73
N GLU A 152 -26.73 27.33 4.76
CA GLU A 152 -25.41 26.89 5.20
C GLU A 152 -25.46 25.49 5.79
N VAL A 153 -26.46 25.22 6.64
CA VAL A 153 -26.69 23.88 7.20
C VAL A 153 -26.97 22.88 6.08
N GLY A 154 -27.85 23.24 5.13
CA GLY A 154 -28.14 22.41 3.96
C GLY A 154 -26.91 22.12 3.11
N LEU A 155 -26.02 23.10 2.93
CA LEU A 155 -24.77 22.93 2.19
C LEU A 155 -23.85 21.93 2.90
N VAL A 156 -23.73 21.97 4.22
CA VAL A 156 -22.93 21.01 4.99
C VAL A 156 -23.50 19.59 4.88
N ILE A 157 -24.81 19.44 5.10
CA ILE A 157 -25.48 18.12 5.07
C ILE A 157 -25.37 17.48 3.68
N ASN A 158 -25.57 18.26 2.61
CA ASN A 158 -25.46 17.75 1.23
C ASN A 158 -24.04 17.34 0.84
N ASN A 159 -23.03 17.89 1.50
CA ASN A 159 -21.62 17.60 1.24
C ASN A 159 -21.01 16.54 2.17
N LEU A 160 -21.82 15.89 3.03
CA LEU A 160 -21.34 14.79 3.86
C LEU A 160 -20.77 13.64 3.00
N LYS A 161 -19.58 13.18 3.36
CA LYS A 161 -18.88 12.11 2.63
C LYS A 161 -19.63 10.79 2.77
N LYS A 162 -20.23 10.34 1.67
CA LYS A 162 -20.91 9.05 1.57
C LYS A 162 -19.94 7.89 1.82
N GLY A 163 -20.42 6.83 2.47
CA GLY A 163 -19.66 5.60 2.70
C GLY A 163 -18.62 5.67 3.83
N LYS A 164 -18.68 6.69 4.69
CA LYS A 164 -17.99 6.68 5.97
C LYS A 164 -18.77 5.82 6.97
N ALA A 165 -18.04 5.07 7.79
CA ALA A 165 -18.64 4.35 8.90
C ALA A 165 -19.21 5.36 9.92
N PRO A 166 -20.33 5.04 10.60
CA PRO A 166 -20.91 5.88 11.63
C PRO A 166 -19.95 6.11 12.81
N GLY A 167 -20.15 7.21 13.52
CA GLY A 167 -19.43 7.53 14.76
C GLY A 167 -19.86 6.65 15.94
N LEU A 168 -19.35 6.97 17.14
CA LEU A 168 -19.75 6.30 18.38
C LEU A 168 -21.24 6.49 18.71
N ASP A 169 -21.80 7.62 18.26
CA ASP A 169 -23.22 7.97 18.28
C ASP A 169 -24.08 7.14 17.32
N ARG A 170 -23.45 6.33 16.45
CA ARG A 170 -24.08 5.51 15.41
C ARG A 170 -24.81 6.32 14.33
N LEU A 171 -24.60 7.62 14.26
CA LEU A 171 -25.21 8.48 13.26
C LEU A 171 -24.35 8.48 12.00
N ASP A 172 -24.95 8.12 10.87
CA ASP A 172 -24.31 8.18 9.56
C ASP A 172 -24.91 9.29 8.69
N TYR A 173 -24.30 9.50 7.52
CA TYR A 173 -24.74 10.53 6.59
C TYR A 173 -26.21 10.37 6.17
N ARG A 174 -26.76 9.14 6.15
CA ARG A 174 -28.16 8.90 5.76
C ARG A 174 -29.10 9.37 6.84
N ILE A 175 -28.78 9.08 8.10
CA ILE A 175 -29.55 9.53 9.26
C ILE A 175 -29.55 11.06 9.31
N TRP A 176 -28.39 11.69 9.17
CA TRP A 176 -28.29 13.16 9.16
C TRP A 176 -29.06 13.81 8.01
N THR A 177 -29.00 13.25 6.79
CA THR A 177 -29.82 13.74 5.67
C THR A 177 -31.31 13.58 5.94
N HIS A 178 -31.73 12.47 6.55
CA HIS A 178 -33.14 12.23 6.88
C HIS A 178 -33.66 13.19 7.95
N ILE A 179 -32.89 13.40 9.03
CA ILE A 179 -33.21 14.39 10.07
C ILE A 179 -33.36 15.77 9.44
N PHE A 180 -32.40 16.21 8.64
CA PHE A 180 -32.47 17.52 8.00
C PHE A 180 -33.68 17.66 7.06
N SER A 181 -34.06 16.60 6.34
CA SER A 181 -35.26 16.61 5.49
C SER A 181 -36.57 16.65 6.26
N PHE A 182 -36.59 16.21 7.53
CA PHE A 182 -37.77 16.18 8.37
C PHE A 182 -38.05 17.54 9.02
N TYR A 183 -37.00 18.30 9.34
CA TYR A 183 -37.08 19.61 9.99
C TYR A 183 -37.04 20.80 9.01
N ARG A 184 -37.19 20.51 7.72
CA ARG A 184 -37.30 21.49 6.64
C ARG A 184 -38.75 21.55 6.16
#